data_AF-A0A944NDU1-F1
#
_entry.id   AF-A0A944NDU1-F1
#
_cell.length_a   1.000
_cell.length_b   1.000
_cell.length_c   1.000
_cell.angle_alpha   90.00
_cell.angle_beta   90.00
_cell.angle_gamma   90.00
#
_symmetry.space_group_name_H-M   'P 1'
#
loop_
_entity.id
_entity.type
_entity.pdbx_description
1 polymer ?
#
loop_
_entity_poly.entity_id
_entity_poly.type
_entity_poly.pdbx_seq_one_letter_code
_entity_poly.pdbx_strand_id
1 'polypeptide(L)'
;MSGITKTIPQKHGQEAVDSLYEGGAGEFEFHMAGKPSRLAVGDYVYTIWKDMLVGRLKITRIETGAVNPMSGKPRSLIYVEIPGKRIGLPVPRQGHRGTRYYDGADWN
;
A
#
# COMPACT_ATOMS: atom_id res chain seq x y z
N MET A 1 -11.66 -9.87 3.59
CA MET A 1 -10.97 -8.67 4.11
C MET A 1 -10.71 -7.79 2.90
N SER A 2 -10.97 -6.48 2.99
CA SER A 2 -10.76 -5.58 1.86
C SER A 2 -9.30 -5.11 1.85
N GLY A 3 -8.91 -4.37 0.83
CA GLY A 3 -7.55 -3.83 0.72
C GLY A 3 -7.39 -2.97 -0.52
N ILE A 4 -6.24 -2.32 -0.66
CA ILE A 4 -5.92 -1.48 -1.82
C ILE A 4 -4.56 -1.85 -2.41
N THR A 5 -4.40 -1.63 -3.71
CA THR A 5 -3.08 -1.76 -4.35
C THR A 5 -2.34 -0.42 -4.38
N LYS A 6 -1.05 -0.42 -4.02
CA LYS A 6 -0.15 0.74 -4.10
C LYS A 6 1.11 0.39 -4.89
N THR A 7 1.34 1.11 -5.99
CA THR A 7 2.59 0.98 -6.74
C THR A 7 3.70 1.73 -6.02
N ILE A 8 4.82 1.06 -5.78
CA ILE A 8 6.06 1.67 -5.30
C ILE A 8 6.79 2.26 -6.53
N PRO A 9 7.06 3.57 -6.59
CA PRO A 9 7.74 4.18 -7.72
C PRO A 9 9.17 3.64 -7.92
N GLN A 10 9.53 3.28 -9.16
CA GLN A 10 10.83 2.67 -9.48
C GLN A 10 12.06 3.45 -9.00
N LYS A 11 11.95 4.77 -8.92
CA LYS A 11 13.00 5.66 -8.40
C LYS A 11 13.41 5.39 -6.94
N HIS A 12 12.59 4.70 -6.15
CA HIS A 12 12.91 4.37 -4.75
C HIS A 12 13.83 3.16 -4.62
N GLY A 13 14.07 2.41 -5.70
CA GLY A 13 14.96 1.25 -5.69
C GLY A 13 14.38 0.02 -4.98
N GLN A 14 15.15 -1.06 -5.04
CA GLN A 14 14.79 -2.36 -4.44
C GLN A 14 14.85 -2.31 -2.90
N GLU A 15 15.82 -1.57 -2.35
CA GLU A 15 16.00 -1.39 -0.90
C GLU A 15 14.76 -0.82 -0.21
N ALA A 16 14.06 0.11 -0.85
CA ALA A 16 12.80 0.65 -0.32
C ALA A 16 11.71 -0.43 -0.23
N VAL A 17 11.65 -1.34 -1.21
CA VAL A 17 10.72 -2.48 -1.18
C VAL A 17 11.11 -3.44 -0.06
N ASP A 18 12.38 -3.81 0.03
CA ASP A 18 12.85 -4.76 1.03
C ASP A 18 12.69 -4.20 2.45
N SER A 19 12.84 -2.88 2.64
CA SER A 19 12.61 -2.23 3.94
C SER A 19 11.19 -2.43 4.49
N LEU A 20 10.20 -2.63 3.62
CA LEU A 20 8.82 -2.90 4.01
C LEU A 20 8.60 -4.33 4.48
N TYR A 21 9.50 -5.27 4.16
CA TYR A 21 9.29 -6.71 4.37
C TYR A 21 10.37 -7.38 5.22
N GLU A 22 11.57 -6.81 5.26
CA GLU A 22 12.77 -7.37 5.92
C GLU A 22 13.36 -6.38 6.94
N GLY A 23 12.81 -5.17 7.02
CA GLY A 23 13.23 -4.13 7.97
C GLY A 23 12.75 -4.35 9.40
N GLY A 24 13.13 -3.42 10.28
CA GLY A 24 12.69 -3.40 11.68
C GLY A 24 11.20 -3.11 11.85
N ALA A 25 10.67 -3.46 13.02
CA ALA A 25 9.27 -3.21 13.35
C ALA A 25 8.96 -1.71 13.39
N GLY A 26 7.85 -1.30 12.80
CA GLY A 26 7.45 0.11 12.73
C GLY A 26 6.16 0.35 11.94
N GLU A 27 5.96 1.61 11.54
CA GLU A 27 4.87 2.00 10.65
C GLU A 27 5.41 2.64 9.36
N PHE A 28 4.70 2.42 8.26
CA PHE A 28 4.94 3.10 6.99
C PHE A 28 3.69 3.85 6.52
N GLU A 29 3.87 5.03 5.93
CA GLU A 29 2.79 5.90 5.48
C GLU A 29 2.62 5.84 3.96
N PHE A 30 1.42 5.49 3.50
CA PHE A 30 1.01 5.61 2.10
C PHE A 30 0.02 6.75 1.90
N HIS A 31 0.18 7.47 0.78
CA HIS A 31 -0.77 8.52 0.40
C HIS A 31 -1.81 8.00 -0.58
N MET A 32 -3.08 8.28 -0.30
CA MET A 32 -4.21 7.99 -1.17
C MET A 32 -4.92 9.28 -1.57
N ALA A 33 -5.40 9.35 -2.81
CA ALA A 33 -6.23 10.47 -3.27
C ALA A 33 -7.66 10.35 -2.72
N GLY A 34 -8.20 11.45 -2.20
CA GLY A 34 -9.57 11.47 -1.65
C GLY A 34 -9.73 10.66 -0.36
N LYS A 35 -10.99 10.48 0.05
CA LYS A 35 -11.38 9.72 1.25
C LYS A 35 -11.66 8.25 0.88
N PRO A 36 -11.08 7.25 1.57
CA PRO A 36 -11.45 5.86 1.35
C PRO A 36 -12.89 5.61 1.81
N SER A 37 -13.65 4.87 0.99
CA SER A 37 -15.05 4.51 1.25
C SER A 37 -15.24 3.03 1.58
N ARG A 38 -14.24 2.18 1.31
CA ARG A 38 -14.29 0.72 1.52
C ARG A 38 -13.00 0.16 2.13
N LEU A 39 -12.25 1.00 2.85
CA LEU A 39 -11.01 0.64 3.53
C LEU A 39 -11.18 0.90 5.02
N ALA A 40 -10.79 -0.06 5.84
CA ALA A 40 -10.82 0.03 7.29
C ALA A 40 -9.47 -0.36 7.90
N VAL A 41 -9.29 -0.04 9.18
CA VAL A 41 -8.18 -0.59 9.97
C VAL A 41 -8.32 -2.11 10.02
N GLY A 42 -7.21 -2.83 9.84
CA GLY A 42 -7.17 -4.28 9.73
C GLY A 42 -7.23 -4.83 8.29
N ASP A 43 -7.61 -4.01 7.30
CA ASP A 43 -7.46 -4.32 5.88
C ASP A 43 -5.98 -4.27 5.45
N TYR A 44 -5.70 -4.53 4.18
CA TYR A 44 -4.33 -4.61 3.67
C TYR A 44 -4.02 -3.59 2.56
N VAL A 45 -2.79 -3.08 2.56
CA VAL A 45 -2.15 -2.46 1.39
C VAL A 45 -1.32 -3.52 0.69
N TYR A 46 -1.65 -3.79 -0.56
CA TYR A 46 -0.92 -4.65 -1.45
C TYR A 46 0.08 -3.85 -2.28
N THR A 47 1.37 -4.14 -2.19
CA THR A 47 2.38 -3.34 -2.90
C THR A 47 2.73 -3.95 -4.25
N ILE A 48 2.76 -3.12 -5.28
CA ILE A 48 3.19 -3.49 -6.63
C ILE A 48 4.55 -2.84 -6.91
N TRP A 49 5.51 -3.63 -7.38
CA TRP A 49 6.84 -3.21 -7.79
C TRP A 49 7.18 -3.80 -9.16
N LYS A 50 7.60 -2.96 -10.11
CA LYS A 50 7.90 -3.38 -11.50
C LYS A 50 6.79 -4.25 -12.13
N ASP A 51 5.54 -3.83 -11.96
CA ASP A 51 4.34 -4.56 -12.40
C ASP A 51 4.21 -5.98 -11.83
N MET A 52 4.85 -6.22 -10.69
CA MET A 52 4.73 -7.43 -9.90
C MET A 52 4.14 -7.08 -8.55
N LEU A 53 3.12 -7.80 -8.13
CA LEU A 53 2.75 -7.85 -6.74
C LEU A 53 3.90 -8.45 -5.93
N VAL A 54 4.29 -7.83 -4.82
CA VAL A 54 5.38 -8.34 -3.96
C VAL A 54 4.98 -8.67 -2.53
N GLY A 55 3.83 -8.20 -2.04
CA GLY A 55 3.41 -8.49 -0.68
C GLY A 55 2.22 -7.66 -0.21
N ARG A 56 1.91 -7.81 1.09
CA ARG A 56 0.84 -7.08 1.77
C ARG A 56 1.30 -6.53 3.12
N LEU A 57 0.77 -5.37 3.47
CA LEU A 57 1.03 -4.65 4.71
C LEU A 57 -0.30 -4.38 5.41
N LYS A 58 -0.40 -4.65 6.71
CA LYS A 58 -1.66 -4.51 7.45
C LYS A 58 -1.88 -3.05 7.82
N ILE A 59 -3.06 -2.53 7.57
CA ILE A 59 -3.42 -1.15 7.91
C ILE A 59 -3.67 -1.06 9.41
N THR A 60 -2.95 -0.16 10.07
CA THR A 60 -3.04 0.12 11.50
C THR A 60 -3.85 1.38 11.78
N ARG A 61 -3.79 2.37 10.87
CA ARG A 61 -4.47 3.66 11.03
C ARG A 61 -4.76 4.31 9.68
N ILE A 62 -5.88 5.02 9.61
CA ILE A 62 -6.29 5.81 8.44
C ILE A 62 -6.61 7.22 8.92
N GLU A 63 -5.91 8.20 8.36
CA GLU A 63 -6.19 9.62 8.62
C GLU A 63 -6.72 10.30 7.36
N THR A 64 -7.81 11.04 7.54
CA THR A 64 -8.46 11.78 6.45
C THR A 64 -8.36 13.28 6.73
N GLY A 65 -8.32 14.10 5.68
CA GLY A 65 -8.28 15.56 5.81
C GLY A 65 -6.90 16.16 5.57
N ALA A 66 -5.88 15.33 5.32
CA ALA A 66 -4.61 15.81 4.79
C ALA A 66 -4.83 16.45 3.41
N VAL A 67 -4.00 17.43 3.07
CA VAL A 67 -4.03 18.09 1.75
C VAL A 67 -2.66 17.95 1.10
N ASN A 68 -2.65 17.68 -0.20
CA ASN A 68 -1.40 17.68 -0.94
C ASN A 68 -0.89 19.12 -1.07
N PRO A 69 0.33 19.46 -0.60
CA PRO A 69 0.79 20.85 -0.53
C PRO A 69 0.98 21.48 -1.92
N MET A 70 1.26 20.69 -2.95
CA MET A 70 1.46 21.17 -4.32
C MET A 70 0.15 21.44 -5.08
N SER A 71 -0.92 20.70 -4.77
CA SER A 71 -2.16 20.73 -5.55
C SER A 71 -3.41 21.13 -4.76
N GLY A 72 -3.31 21.26 -3.44
CA GLY A 72 -4.44 21.54 -2.54
C GLY A 72 -5.49 20.41 -2.45
N LYS A 73 -5.31 19.32 -3.22
CA LYS A 73 -6.30 18.25 -3.30
C LYS A 73 -6.31 17.39 -2.02
N PRO A 74 -7.48 16.97 -1.53
CA PRO A 74 -7.59 16.09 -0.37
C PRO A 74 -6.83 14.78 -0.55
N ARG A 75 -6.18 14.35 0.52
CA ARG A 75 -5.47 13.09 0.66
C ARG A 75 -5.92 12.38 1.93
N SER A 76 -5.85 11.07 1.88
CA SER A 76 -5.86 10.24 3.07
C SER A 76 -4.48 9.63 3.27
N LEU A 77 -4.05 9.60 4.52
CA LEU A 77 -2.82 8.94 4.95
C LEU A 77 -3.21 7.56 5.46
N ILE A 78 -2.56 6.54 4.92
CA ILE A 78 -2.78 5.13 5.27
C ILE A 78 -1.51 4.65 5.95
N TYR A 79 -1.58 4.40 7.25
CA TYR A 79 -0.48 3.85 8.02
C TYR A 79 -0.60 2.33 8.04
N VAL A 80 0.53 1.67 7.81
CA VAL A 80 0.62 0.22 7.81
C VAL A 80 1.74 -0.26 8.71
N GLU A 81 1.56 -1.45 9.28
CA GLU A 81 2.58 -2.16 10.04
C GLU A 81 3.67 -2.69 9.10
N ILE A 82 4.93 -2.48 9.50
CA ILE A 82 6.12 -3.13 8.93
C ILE A 82 6.81 -3.97 10.02
N PRO A 83 7.42 -5.12 9.68
CA PRO A 83 7.47 -5.71 8.34
C PRO A 83 6.12 -6.30 7.91
N GLY A 84 5.80 -6.16 6.63
CA GLY A 84 4.65 -6.80 6.00
C GLY A 84 4.89 -8.27 5.70
N LYS A 85 3.90 -8.91 5.09
CA LYS A 85 4.03 -10.27 4.54
C LYS A 85 4.41 -10.22 3.07
N ARG A 86 5.65 -10.61 2.75
CA ARG A 86 6.10 -10.84 1.37
C ARG A 86 5.40 -12.07 0.80
N ILE A 87 5.04 -12.06 -0.48
CA ILE A 87 4.58 -13.29 -1.15
C ILE A 87 5.77 -14.05 -1.71
N GLY A 88 5.73 -15.37 -1.66
CA GLY A 88 6.86 -16.21 -2.07
C GLY A 88 7.20 -16.09 -3.55
N LEU A 89 6.17 -16.04 -4.41
CA LEU A 89 6.33 -15.82 -5.85
C LEU A 89 5.58 -14.57 -6.26
N PRO A 90 6.26 -13.50 -6.70
CA PRO A 90 5.61 -12.30 -7.20
C PRO A 90 4.64 -12.62 -8.34
N VAL A 91 3.41 -12.10 -8.25
CA VAL A 91 2.38 -12.32 -9.27
C VAL A 91 2.38 -11.15 -10.24
N PRO A 92 2.40 -11.37 -11.57
CA PRO A 92 2.26 -10.29 -12.54
C PRO A 92 0.97 -9.50 -12.28
N ARG A 93 1.14 -8.23 -11.92
CA ARG A 93 0.03 -7.31 -11.65
C ARG A 93 0.47 -5.91 -12.02
N GLN A 94 -0.02 -5.42 -13.15
CA GLN A 94 0.29 -4.07 -13.60
C GLN A 94 -0.08 -3.03 -12.54
N GLY A 95 0.85 -2.11 -12.26
CA GLY A 95 0.63 -1.01 -11.34
C GLY A 95 -0.58 -0.19 -11.78
N HIS A 96 -1.58 -0.04 -10.92
CA HIS A 96 -2.81 0.67 -11.27
C HIS A 96 -2.61 2.19 -11.31
N ARG A 97 -3.23 2.85 -12.31
CA ARG A 97 -3.45 4.31 -12.34
C ARG A 97 -4.74 4.70 -11.60
N GLY A 98 -4.88 4.29 -10.33
CA GLY A 98 -6.06 4.61 -9.51
C GLY A 98 -6.18 3.75 -8.25
N THR A 99 -7.05 4.14 -7.32
CA THR A 99 -7.38 3.33 -6.14
C THR A 99 -8.35 2.23 -6.54
N ARG A 100 -7.95 0.96 -6.43
CA ARG A 100 -8.87 -0.18 -6.52
C ARG A 100 -8.90 -0.91 -5.19
N TYR A 101 -10.12 -1.18 -4.72
CA TYR A 101 -10.36 -2.07 -3.60
C TYR A 101 -10.21 -3.52 -4.07
N TYR A 102 -9.64 -4.37 -3.23
CA TYR A 102 -9.37 -5.77 -3.55
C TYR A 102 -9.59 -6.65 -2.34
N ASP A 103 -10.32 -7.75 -2.53
CA ASP A 103 -10.82 -8.57 -1.42
C ASP A 103 -9.79 -9.62 -0.94
N GLY A 104 -8.60 -9.62 -1.56
CA GLY A 104 -7.44 -10.43 -1.13
C GLY A 104 -7.54 -11.93 -1.40
N ALA A 105 -8.61 -12.39 -2.06
CA ALA A 105 -9.00 -13.80 -2.12
C ALA A 105 -8.02 -14.73 -2.88
N ASP A 106 -7.28 -14.21 -3.86
CA ASP A 106 -6.46 -15.05 -4.76
C ASP A 106 -4.97 -15.18 -4.34
N TRP A 107 -4.60 -14.75 -3.12
CA TRP A 107 -3.21 -14.38 -2.76
C TRP A 107 -2.74 -15.20 -1.55
N ASN A 108 -2.68 -16.52 -1.74
CA ASN A 108 -2.17 -17.51 -0.79
C ASN A 108 -0.81 -18.05 -1.21
#